data_AF-A0A9X3HEV0-F1
#
_entry.id   AF-A0A9X3HEV0-F1
#
_cell.length_a   1.000
_cell.length_b   1.000
_cell.length_c   1.000
_cell.angle_alpha   90.00
_cell.angle_beta   90.00
_cell.angle_gamma   90.00
#
_symmetry.space_group_name_H-M   'P 1'
#
loop_
_entity.id
_entity.type
_entity.pdbx_description
1 polymer ?
#
loop_
_entity_poly.entity_id
_entity_poly.type
_entity_poly.pdbx_seq_one_letter_code
_entity_poly.pdbx_strand_id
1 'polypeptide(L)' 'MKPNIEELRKKYMDHPPEGFTSEDIRNMSEDELLDMDYFLNEDDLFSDEAGVEDFYIF' A
#
# COMPACT_ATOMS: atom_id res chain seq x y z
N MET A 1 -11.27 -7.02 9.38
CA MET A 1 -10.22 -8.00 9.77
C MET A 1 -9.02 -7.21 10.26
N LYS A 2 -8.24 -7.71 11.23
CA LYS A 2 -6.97 -7.05 11.56
C LYS A 2 -5.97 -7.35 10.44
N PRO A 3 -5.36 -6.34 9.79
CA PRO A 3 -4.27 -6.58 8.85
C PRO A 3 -3.12 -7.28 9.56
N ASN A 4 -2.49 -8.26 8.89
CA ASN A 4 -1.35 -8.96 9.44
C ASN A 4 -0.08 -8.14 9.18
N ILE A 5 0.29 -7.32 10.16
CA ILE A 5 1.40 -6.36 10.07
C ILE A 5 2.73 -7.05 9.72
N GLU A 6 2.97 -8.27 10.23
CA GLU A 6 4.19 -9.02 9.93
C GLU A 6 4.24 -9.45 8.45
N GLU A 7 3.11 -9.87 7.88
CA GLU A 7 3.02 -10.19 6.45
C GLU A 7 3.19 -8.95 5.57
N LEU A 8 2.57 -7.84 5.96
CA LEU A 8 2.71 -6.54 5.30
C LEU A 8 4.18 -6.09 5.27
N ARG A 9 4.85 -6.23 6.40
CA ARG A 9 6.25 -5.84 6.55
C ARG A 9 7.14 -6.68 5.65
N LYS A 10 6.89 -7.98 5.58
CA LYS A 10 7.63 -8.88 4.70
C LYS A 10 7.38 -8.55 3.22
N LYS A 11 6.12 -8.32 2.83
CA LYS A 11 5.74 -7.90 1.46
C LYS A 11 6.54 -6.67 1.01
N TYR A 12 6.57 -5.63 1.82
CA TYR A 12 7.27 -4.39 1.50
C TYR A 12 8.79 -4.44 1.73
N MET A 13 9.32 -5.35 2.56
CA MET A 13 10.77 -5.58 2.61
C MET A 13 11.30 -6.31 1.37
N ASP A 14 10.55 -7.30 0.86
CA ASP A 14 10.92 -8.07 -0.34
C ASP A 14 10.80 -7.20 -1.60
N HIS A 15 9.77 -6.34 -1.65
CA HIS A 15 9.51 -5.40 -2.73
C HIS A 15 9.19 -4.01 -2.18
N PRO A 16 10.21 -3.20 -1.85
CA PRO A 16 9.99 -1.87 -1.29
C PRO A 16 9.33 -0.94 -2.32
N PRO A 17 8.36 -0.10 -1.89
CA PRO A 17 7.74 0.89 -2.77
C PRO A 17 8.75 1.93 -3.25
N GLU A 18 8.44 2.60 -4.36
CA GLU A 18 9.29 3.67 -4.90
C GLU A 18 9.51 4.77 -3.85
N GLY A 19 10.77 5.16 -3.64
CA GLY A 19 11.15 6.13 -2.62
C GLY A 19 11.42 5.54 -1.23
N PHE A 20 11.23 4.24 -1.03
CA PHE A 20 11.57 3.53 0.20
C PHE A 20 12.63 2.44 -0.04
N THR A 21 13.43 2.16 0.99
CA THR A 21 14.34 1.00 1.00
C THR A 21 13.84 -0.06 1.97
N SER A 22 14.31 -1.30 1.83
CA SER A 22 13.95 -2.39 2.75
C SER A 22 14.36 -2.11 4.20
N GLU A 23 15.41 -1.30 4.41
CA GLU A 23 15.81 -0.84 5.74
C GLU A 23 14.81 0.17 6.32
N ASP A 24 14.25 1.06 5.49
CA ASP A 24 13.20 2.00 5.91
C ASP A 24 11.95 1.23 6.36
N ILE A 25 11.51 0.22 5.58
CA ILE A 25 10.37 -0.66 5.96
C ILE A 25 10.66 -1.43 7.27
N ARG A 26 11.91 -1.87 7.47
CA ARG A 26 12.32 -2.55 8.71
C ARG A 26 12.30 -1.61 9.93
N ASN A 27 12.46 -0.31 9.73
CA ASN A 27 12.47 0.67 10.80
C ASN A 27 11.10 1.37 11.00
N MET A 28 10.17 1.27 10.05
CA MET A 28 8.81 1.84 10.17
C MET A 28 8.04 1.31 11.38
N SER A 29 7.21 2.17 11.95
CA SER A 29 6.20 1.74 12.93
C SER A 29 5.08 0.93 12.26
N GLU A 30 4.31 0.20 13.07
CA GLU A 30 3.13 -0.53 12.58
C GLU A 30 2.11 0.43 11.96
N ASP A 31 1.92 1.61 12.58
CA ASP A 31 1.01 2.65 12.09
C ASP A 31 1.48 3.24 10.76
N GLU A 32 2.76 3.58 10.62
CA GLU A 32 3.31 4.07 9.34
C GLU A 32 3.22 3.04 8.22
N LEU A 33 3.39 1.76 8.55
CA LEU A 33 3.26 0.66 7.59
C LEU A 33 1.81 0.49 7.14
N LEU A 34 0.85 0.70 8.05
CA LEU A 34 -0.58 0.68 7.75
C LEU A 34 -1.02 1.87 6.92
N ASP A 35 -0.55 3.07 7.26
CA ASP A 35 -0.83 4.28 6.48
C ASP A 35 -0.28 4.13 5.06
N MET A 36 0.95 3.62 4.91
CA MET A 36 1.55 3.36 3.61
C MET A 36 0.78 2.28 2.82
N ASP A 37 0.40 1.17 3.46
CA ASP A 37 -0.42 0.14 2.81
C ASP A 37 -1.78 0.70 2.40
N TYR A 38 -2.40 1.55 3.22
CA TYR A 38 -3.63 2.23 2.87
C TYR A 38 -3.47 3.13 1.65
N PHE A 39 -2.45 4.01 1.59
CA PHE A 39 -2.20 4.86 0.44
C PHE A 39 -1.84 4.08 -0.84
N LEU A 40 -1.13 2.96 -0.72
CA LEU A 40 -0.70 2.15 -1.86
C LEU A 40 -1.77 1.20 -2.39
N ASN A 41 -2.70 0.76 -1.53
CA ASN A 41 -3.81 -0.12 -1.92
C ASN A 41 -5.17 0.63 -1.89
N GLU A 42 -5.19 1.96 -1.73
CA GLU A 42 -6.40 2.79 -1.82
C GLU A 42 -7.08 2.64 -3.19
N ASP A 43 -6.29 2.45 -4.25
CA ASP A 43 -6.78 2.13 -5.61
C ASP A 43 -7.46 0.75 -5.70
N ASP A 44 -7.11 -0.20 -4.83
CA ASP A 44 -7.69 -1.54 -4.81
C ASP A 44 -9.07 -1.54 -4.11
N LEU A 45 -9.40 -0.50 -3.33
CA LEU A 45 -10.74 -0.26 -2.80
C LEU A 45 -11.75 0.10 -3.91
N PHE A 46 -11.25 0.59 -5.05
CA PHE A 46 -11.99 0.86 -6.28
C PHE A 46 -11.90 -0.31 -7.29
N SER A 47 -11.14 -1.36 -6.99
CA SER A 47 -10.96 -2.52 -7.88
C SER A 47 -12.15 -3.50 -7.84
N ASP A 48 -12.97 -3.43 -6.79
CA ASP A 48 -14.22 -4.21 -6.62
C ASP A 48 -15.45 -3.52 -7.26
N GLU A 49 -15.51 -2.18 -7.29
CA GLU A 49 -16.63 -1.42 -7.90
C GLU A 49 -16.26 -0.03 -8.49
N ALA A 50 -15.15 0.10 -9.22
CA ALA A 50 -14.88 1.26 -10.08
C ALA A 50 -14.50 0.85 -11.50
N GLY A 51 -15.30 -0.05 -12.06
CA GLY A 51 -15.54 -0.09 -13.50
C GLY A 51 -16.44 1.06 -13.96
N VAL A 52 -16.12 2.31 -13.59
CA VAL A 52 -16.70 3.48 -14.26
C VAL A 52 -15.55 4.18 -14.95
N GLU A 53 -15.48 3.92 -16.26
CA GLU A 53 -15.00 4.91 -17.22
C GLU A 53 -15.46 6.29 -16.76
N ASP A 54 -14.58 7.28 -16.74
CA ASP A 54 -14.89 8.61 -17.31
C ASP A 54 -13.86 9.70 -16.94
N PHE A 55 -13.05 9.99 -17.96
CA PHE A 55 -12.69 11.32 -18.48
C PHE A 55 -11.80 12.27 -17.65
N TYR A 56 -10.64 12.61 -18.25
CA TYR A 56 -10.50 13.90 -18.94
C TYR A 56 -9.69 13.73 -20.23
N ILE A 57 -10.39 13.80 -21.36
CA ILE A 57 -9.82 14.22 -22.64
C ILE A 57 -9.78 15.76 -22.61
N PHE A 58 -8.61 16.35 -22.87
CA PHE A 58 -8.48 17.73 -23.34
C PHE A 58 -7.81 17.73 -24.71
#